data_AF-A0A7S2R6D5-F1
#
_entry.id   AF-A0A7S2R6D5-F1
#
_cell.length_a   1.000
_cell.length_b   1.000
_cell.length_c   1.000
_cell.angle_alpha   90.00
_cell.angle_beta   90.00
_cell.angle_gamma   90.00
#
_symmetry.space_group_name_H-M   'P 1'
#
loop_
_entity.id
_entity.type
_entity.pdbx_description
1 polymer ?
#
loop_
_entity_poly.entity_id
_entity_poly.type
_entity_poly.pdbx_seq_one_letter_code
_entity_poly.pdbx_strand_id
1 'polypeptide(L)'
;TANIAHQVSDLTVECEIPLLLAFLDNLAPSTDNNLPSQELIDACHEIQKKRLDKDEKKDARYIIPIVSGMKRVDLVSKLPEFVAASDSIFKASLKRMSERVVRHSLMFRDEPDNENPALNGMTLCEQVVYLHRMDFASAKLPQKRYLDAIRICLEDDEVFTDRVIMAALDHMSGTFLSGDEGLPLAYMRTIILTCSKHESLHSWICHILLPRLIEGKVYTDRRQWEGWMRCAKMLENTGDAGVSSINAIQQLPEEQLRMYRAKYPKKN
;
A
#
# COMPACT_ATOMS: atom_id res chain seq x y z
N THR A 1 33.09 -3.66 -5.49
CA THR A 1 32.11 -3.34 -4.43
C THR A 1 31.68 -4.58 -3.65
N ALA A 2 31.23 -5.66 -4.31
CA ALA A 2 30.81 -6.91 -3.63
C ALA A 2 31.85 -7.52 -2.68
N ASN A 3 33.11 -7.69 -3.12
CA ASN A 3 34.16 -8.25 -2.25
C ASN A 3 34.37 -7.42 -0.98
N ILE A 4 34.30 -6.09 -1.08
CA ILE A 4 34.40 -5.19 0.07
C ILE A 4 33.17 -5.35 0.97
N ALA A 5 31.97 -5.41 0.40
CA ALA A 5 30.74 -5.64 1.17
C ALA A 5 30.76 -6.96 1.95
N HIS A 6 31.27 -8.04 1.36
CA HIS A 6 31.47 -9.30 2.05
C HIS A 6 32.52 -9.21 3.16
N GLN A 7 33.69 -8.64 2.88
CA GLN A 7 34.74 -8.47 3.89
C GLN A 7 34.26 -7.63 5.07
N VAL A 8 33.61 -6.48 4.82
CA VAL A 8 33.03 -5.64 5.88
C VAL A 8 31.96 -6.42 6.64
N SER A 9 31.09 -7.17 5.94
CA SER A 9 30.08 -7.99 6.58
C SER A 9 30.66 -9.10 7.46
N ASP A 10 31.72 -9.79 7.03
CA ASP A 10 32.35 -10.87 7.80
C ASP A 10 33.06 -10.34 9.06
N LEU A 11 33.54 -9.09 9.03
CA LEU A 11 34.20 -8.42 10.16
C LEU A 11 33.23 -7.75 11.15
N THR A 12 31.98 -7.47 10.72
CA THR A 12 30.99 -6.74 11.51
C THR A 12 30.53 -7.56 12.72
N VAL A 13 30.56 -7.02 13.93
CA VAL A 13 29.91 -7.67 15.09
C VAL A 13 28.45 -7.20 15.27
N GLU A 14 27.67 -7.86 16.14
CA GLU A 14 26.22 -7.61 16.28
C GLU A 14 25.89 -6.13 16.57
N CYS A 15 26.69 -5.46 17.40
CA CYS A 15 26.51 -4.03 17.73
C CYS A 15 26.85 -3.07 16.58
N GLU A 16 27.57 -3.54 15.56
CA GLU A 16 28.00 -2.75 14.39
C GLU A 16 27.09 -2.95 13.17
N ILE A 17 26.04 -3.77 13.29
CA ILE A 17 25.05 -3.98 12.22
C ILE A 17 24.51 -2.65 11.64
N PRO A 18 24.18 -1.61 12.44
CA PRO A 18 23.74 -0.33 11.89
C PRO A 18 24.77 0.33 10.95
N LEU A 19 26.07 0.17 11.24
CA LEU A 19 27.15 0.70 10.41
C LEU A 19 27.27 -0.08 9.10
N LEU A 20 27.14 -1.42 9.15
CA LEU A 20 27.10 -2.25 7.94
C LEU A 20 25.91 -1.88 7.05
N LEU A 21 24.72 -1.66 7.63
CA LEU A 21 23.54 -1.23 6.87
C LEU A 21 23.76 0.12 6.20
N ALA A 22 24.29 1.11 6.94
CA ALA A 22 24.65 2.41 6.39
C ALA A 22 25.72 2.29 5.28
N PHE A 23 26.69 1.40 5.44
CA PHE A 23 27.71 1.14 4.43
C PHE A 23 27.08 0.57 3.14
N LEU A 24 26.21 -0.43 3.24
CA LEU A 24 25.49 -1.00 2.09
C LEU A 24 24.60 0.03 1.40
N ASP A 25 23.91 0.88 2.18
CA ASP A 25 23.11 2.00 1.64
C ASP A 25 23.97 2.99 0.86
N ASN A 26 25.18 3.32 1.33
CA ASN A 26 26.10 4.21 0.62
C ASN A 26 26.69 3.58 -0.66
N LEU A 27 26.74 2.25 -0.74
CA LEU A 27 27.12 1.56 -1.97
C LEU A 27 25.99 1.54 -3.01
N ALA A 28 24.74 1.65 -2.58
CA ALA A 28 23.59 1.65 -3.47
C ALA A 28 23.36 3.05 -4.06
N PRO A 29 23.25 3.18 -5.40
CA PRO A 29 22.92 4.46 -6.01
C PRO A 29 21.50 4.88 -5.65
N SER A 30 21.35 6.16 -5.28
CA SER A 30 20.08 6.77 -4.88
C SER A 30 19.47 7.69 -5.95
N THR A 31 20.07 7.78 -7.14
CA THR A 31 19.65 8.70 -8.21
C THR A 31 19.07 7.97 -9.43
N ASP A 32 18.11 8.61 -10.11
CA ASP A 32 17.32 8.09 -11.24
C ASP A 32 18.16 7.39 -12.34
N ASN A 33 19.44 7.74 -12.51
CA ASN A 33 20.23 7.26 -13.64
C ASN A 33 21.05 5.98 -13.40
N ASN A 34 21.26 5.57 -12.14
CA ASN A 34 22.12 4.42 -11.85
C ASN A 34 21.37 3.35 -11.04
N LEU A 35 21.29 2.13 -11.57
CA LEU A 35 20.82 0.96 -10.81
C LEU A 35 21.93 0.43 -9.91
N PRO A 36 21.59 -0.21 -8.77
CA PRO A 36 22.54 -1.03 -8.02
C PRO A 36 23.21 -2.03 -8.96
N SER A 37 24.55 -2.10 -8.93
CA SER A 37 25.31 -3.10 -9.68
C SER A 37 24.88 -4.52 -9.31
N GLN A 38 24.90 -5.47 -10.25
CA GLN A 38 24.53 -6.86 -9.99
C GLN A 38 25.38 -7.46 -8.86
N GLU A 39 26.66 -7.09 -8.80
CA GLU A 39 27.58 -7.52 -7.74
C GLU A 39 27.09 -7.06 -6.36
N LEU A 40 26.56 -5.83 -6.23
CA LEU A 40 25.98 -5.34 -4.98
C LEU A 40 24.68 -6.07 -4.64
N ILE A 41 23.84 -6.34 -5.63
CA ILE A 41 22.58 -7.10 -5.46
C ILE A 41 22.89 -8.50 -4.90
N ASP A 42 23.82 -9.20 -5.54
CA ASP A 42 24.25 -10.54 -5.11
C ASP A 42 24.85 -10.48 -3.70
N ALA A 43 25.68 -9.46 -3.43
CA ALA A 43 26.29 -9.29 -2.12
C ALA A 43 25.25 -9.10 -1.00
N CYS A 44 24.24 -8.25 -1.21
CA CYS A 44 23.14 -8.04 -0.27
C CYS A 44 22.36 -9.34 0.00
N HIS A 45 22.07 -10.13 -1.03
CA HIS A 45 21.39 -11.41 -0.88
C HIS A 45 22.22 -12.45 -0.12
N GLU A 46 23.52 -12.56 -0.43
CA GLU A 46 24.42 -13.48 0.25
C GLU A 46 24.66 -13.08 1.71
N ILE A 47 24.79 -11.78 2.00
CA ILE A 47 24.87 -11.26 3.37
C ILE A 47 23.59 -11.61 4.15
N GLN A 48 22.41 -11.39 3.56
CA GLN A 48 21.14 -11.75 4.19
C GLN A 48 21.03 -13.25 4.50
N LYS A 49 21.51 -14.12 3.60
CA LYS A 49 21.51 -15.58 3.82
C LYS A 49 22.42 -15.99 4.99
N LYS A 50 23.57 -15.33 5.15
CA LYS A 50 24.55 -15.65 6.20
C LYS A 50 24.19 -15.05 7.55
N ARG A 51 23.57 -13.87 7.58
CA ARG A 51 23.24 -13.11 8.80
C ARG A 51 21.78 -13.24 9.16
N LEU A 52 21.40 -14.44 9.59
CA LEU A 52 20.07 -14.72 10.14
C LEU A 52 19.94 -14.10 11.54
N ASP A 53 18.72 -13.72 11.90
CA ASP A 53 18.41 -13.29 13.26
C ASP A 53 18.35 -14.49 14.23
N LYS A 54 18.01 -14.21 15.50
CA LYS A 54 17.94 -15.21 16.56
C LYS A 54 16.88 -16.31 16.33
N ASP A 55 15.92 -16.07 15.45
CA ASP A 55 14.87 -17.02 15.07
C ASP A 55 15.19 -17.73 13.75
N GLU A 56 16.45 -17.66 13.28
CA GLU A 56 16.89 -18.14 11.96
C GLU A 56 16.15 -17.49 10.78
N LYS A 57 15.60 -16.28 10.98
CA LYS A 57 14.90 -15.54 9.92
C LYS A 57 15.86 -14.61 9.22
N LYS A 58 15.61 -14.43 7.92
CA LYS A 58 16.32 -13.46 7.10
C LYS A 58 15.98 -12.05 7.55
N ASP A 59 16.99 -11.23 7.77
CA ASP A 59 16.81 -9.81 8.05
C ASP A 59 16.60 -9.02 6.75
N ALA A 60 15.40 -8.47 6.57
CA ALA A 60 15.04 -7.70 5.38
C ALA A 60 15.87 -6.40 5.23
N ARG A 61 16.49 -5.91 6.31
CA ARG A 61 17.32 -4.68 6.27
C ARG A 61 18.49 -4.79 5.31
N TYR A 62 19.06 -5.99 5.12
CA TYR A 62 20.17 -6.19 4.18
C TYR A 62 19.75 -6.05 2.71
N ILE A 63 18.46 -6.14 2.41
CA ILE A 63 17.92 -6.00 1.04
C ILE A 63 17.45 -4.58 0.77
N ILE A 64 17.02 -3.82 1.80
CA ILE A 64 16.57 -2.42 1.64
C ILE A 64 17.50 -1.62 0.72
N PRO A 65 18.84 -1.64 0.86
CA PRO A 65 19.76 -0.89 -0.01
C PRO A 65 19.45 -0.99 -1.51
N ILE A 66 19.08 -2.18 -1.99
CA ILE A 66 18.90 -2.49 -3.41
C ILE A 66 17.44 -2.47 -3.89
N VAL A 67 16.47 -2.28 -2.97
CA VAL A 67 15.03 -2.39 -3.26
C VAL A 67 14.55 -1.42 -4.35
N SER A 68 15.07 -0.19 -4.38
CA SER A 68 14.71 0.81 -5.40
C SER A 68 15.07 0.34 -6.81
N GLY A 69 16.15 -0.45 -6.95
CA GLY A 69 16.63 -0.97 -8.22
C GLY A 69 15.93 -2.25 -8.70
N MET A 70 15.04 -2.83 -7.91
CA MET A 70 14.36 -4.07 -8.25
C MET A 70 13.20 -3.83 -9.22
N LYS A 71 12.89 -4.83 -10.05
CA LYS A 71 11.70 -4.77 -10.91
C LYS A 71 10.44 -4.80 -10.04
N ARG A 72 9.38 -4.14 -10.50
CA ARG A 72 8.09 -4.10 -9.79
C ARG A 72 7.55 -5.48 -9.46
N VAL A 73 7.62 -6.44 -10.40
CA VAL A 73 7.14 -7.82 -10.20
C VAL A 73 7.86 -8.54 -9.05
N ASP A 74 9.17 -8.31 -8.91
CA ASP A 74 9.97 -8.89 -7.83
C ASP A 74 9.60 -8.23 -6.49
N LEU A 75 9.35 -6.92 -6.51
CA LEU A 75 8.90 -6.18 -5.32
C LEU A 75 7.51 -6.60 -4.85
N VAL A 76 6.57 -6.85 -5.77
CA VAL A 76 5.25 -7.40 -5.44
C VAL A 76 5.40 -8.76 -4.75
N SER A 77 6.28 -9.61 -5.27
CA SER A 77 6.56 -10.94 -4.69
C SER A 77 7.23 -10.84 -3.30
N LYS A 78 8.04 -9.81 -3.06
CA LYS A 78 8.72 -9.55 -1.79
C LYS A 78 7.89 -8.79 -0.77
N LEU A 79 6.83 -8.09 -1.19
CA LEU A 79 6.01 -7.25 -0.31
C LEU A 79 5.56 -7.98 0.98
N PRO A 80 5.16 -9.28 0.95
CA PRO A 80 4.81 -9.98 2.17
C PRO A 80 5.95 -10.12 3.19
N GLU A 81 7.21 -10.23 2.74
CA GLU A 81 8.38 -10.28 3.63
C GLU A 81 8.54 -8.95 4.38
N PHE A 82 8.34 -7.82 3.69
CA PHE A 82 8.38 -6.49 4.31
C PHE A 82 7.19 -6.25 5.25
N VAL A 83 6.00 -6.73 4.89
CA VAL A 83 4.83 -6.70 5.78
C VAL A 83 5.06 -7.59 7.01
N ALA A 84 5.77 -8.71 6.90
CA ALA A 84 6.08 -9.55 8.07
C ALA A 84 7.05 -8.86 9.05
N ALA A 85 7.90 -7.95 8.56
CA ALA A 85 8.92 -7.27 9.34
C ALA A 85 8.34 -6.22 10.31
N SER A 86 9.21 -5.63 11.14
CA SER A 86 8.85 -4.53 12.03
C SER A 86 8.40 -3.30 11.25
N ASP A 87 7.62 -2.42 11.90
CA ASP A 87 7.09 -1.20 11.28
C ASP A 87 8.20 -0.30 10.71
N SER A 88 9.34 -0.21 11.39
CA SER A 88 10.49 0.56 10.92
C SER A 88 11.08 0.01 9.63
N ILE A 89 11.20 -1.32 9.51
CA ILE A 89 11.70 -2.00 8.31
C ILE A 89 10.69 -1.86 7.18
N PHE A 90 9.41 -2.05 7.47
CA PHE A 90 8.32 -1.89 6.51
C PHE A 90 8.32 -0.47 5.92
N LYS A 91 8.29 0.57 6.75
CA LYS A 91 8.33 1.97 6.30
C LYS A 91 9.57 2.31 5.48
N ALA A 92 10.75 1.88 5.94
CA ALA A 92 11.99 2.08 5.22
C ALA A 92 11.97 1.41 3.84
N SER A 93 11.42 0.19 3.74
CA SER A 93 11.27 -0.50 2.47
C SER A 93 10.32 0.21 1.50
N LEU A 94 9.15 0.68 1.96
CA LEU A 94 8.18 1.42 1.14
C LEU A 94 8.77 2.71 0.57
N LYS A 95 9.44 3.49 1.42
CA LYS A 95 10.14 4.71 1.00
C LYS A 95 11.16 4.37 -0.08
N ARG A 96 12.02 3.39 0.18
CA ARG A 96 13.07 2.98 -0.77
C ARG A 96 12.50 2.44 -2.08
N MET A 97 11.39 1.69 -2.08
CA MET A 97 10.72 1.22 -3.31
C MET A 97 10.29 2.37 -4.23
N SER A 98 9.92 3.52 -3.66
CA SER A 98 9.38 4.65 -4.42
C SER A 98 10.42 5.65 -4.93
N GLU A 99 11.63 5.64 -4.38
CA GLU A 99 12.63 6.71 -4.56
C GLU A 99 12.90 7.06 -6.04
N ARG A 100 13.04 6.06 -6.91
CA ARG A 100 13.34 6.25 -8.34
C ARG A 100 12.12 6.61 -9.19
N VAL A 101 10.92 6.35 -8.69
CA VAL A 101 9.65 6.54 -9.41
C VAL A 101 8.78 7.61 -8.75
N VAL A 102 9.41 8.49 -7.96
CA VAL A 102 8.72 9.54 -7.19
C VAL A 102 7.88 10.47 -8.08
N ARG A 103 8.33 10.72 -9.32
CA ARG A 103 7.56 11.53 -10.30
C ARG A 103 6.25 10.88 -10.72
N HIS A 104 6.15 9.55 -10.58
CA HIS A 104 4.96 8.75 -10.88
C HIS A 104 4.19 8.34 -9.62
N SER A 105 4.45 8.95 -8.45
CA SER A 105 3.90 8.52 -7.16
C SER A 105 2.38 8.32 -7.15
N LEU A 106 1.64 9.11 -7.92
CA LEU A 106 0.17 9.07 -8.00
C LEU A 106 -0.38 8.08 -9.03
N MET A 107 0.48 7.43 -9.82
CA MET A 107 0.04 6.58 -10.93
C MET A 107 0.14 5.11 -10.55
N PHE A 108 -0.94 4.37 -10.82
CA PHE A 108 -0.84 2.93 -11.01
C PHE A 108 -0.42 2.69 -12.47
N ARG A 109 0.73 2.05 -12.71
CA ARG A 109 1.19 1.78 -14.08
C ARG A 109 0.63 0.42 -14.50
N ASP A 110 -0.20 0.36 -15.54
CA ASP A 110 -0.88 -0.89 -15.90
C ASP A 110 0.12 -1.96 -16.38
N GLU A 111 1.06 -1.59 -17.25
CA GLU A 111 2.08 -2.51 -17.74
C GLU A 111 3.39 -2.37 -16.96
N PRO A 112 3.96 -3.48 -16.45
CA PRO A 112 5.33 -3.46 -15.95
C PRO A 112 6.24 -3.41 -17.17
N ASP A 113 6.77 -2.23 -17.49
CA ASP A 113 7.84 -2.12 -18.47
C ASP A 113 9.10 -2.78 -17.88
N ASN A 114 9.20 -4.09 -18.06
CA ASN A 114 10.20 -4.96 -17.45
C ASN A 114 11.61 -4.72 -18.02
N GLU A 115 11.71 -3.97 -19.12
CA GLU A 115 12.96 -3.71 -19.85
C GLU A 115 13.47 -2.27 -19.65
N ASN A 116 12.74 -1.42 -18.92
CA ASN A 116 13.13 -0.04 -18.65
C ASN A 116 13.61 0.16 -17.20
N PRO A 117 14.94 0.19 -16.95
CA PRO A 117 15.56 0.49 -15.65
C PRO A 117 15.07 1.76 -14.94
N ALA A 118 14.55 2.74 -15.67
CA ALA A 118 14.01 3.97 -15.08
C ALA A 118 12.66 3.75 -14.38
N LEU A 119 11.99 2.62 -14.67
CA LEU A 119 10.70 2.25 -14.10
C LEU A 119 10.81 1.18 -12.99
N ASN A 120 12.03 0.73 -12.67
CA ASN A 120 12.31 -0.09 -11.48
C ASN A 120 11.85 0.63 -10.20
N GLY A 121 11.44 -0.15 -9.20
CA GLY A 121 10.73 0.36 -8.03
C GLY A 121 9.22 0.25 -8.15
N MET A 122 8.52 0.80 -7.16
CA MET A 122 7.07 0.77 -7.04
C MET A 122 6.56 2.14 -6.60
N THR A 123 5.62 2.71 -7.35
CA THR A 123 5.03 4.01 -7.00
C THR A 123 4.24 3.91 -5.70
N LEU A 124 4.02 5.03 -5.01
CA LEU A 124 3.25 5.01 -3.77
C LEU A 124 1.80 4.54 -3.99
N CYS A 125 1.19 4.93 -5.12
CA CYS A 125 -0.12 4.43 -5.55
C CYS A 125 -0.10 2.90 -5.73
N GLU A 126 0.88 2.36 -6.47
CA GLU A 126 1.06 0.91 -6.64
C GLU A 126 1.25 0.20 -5.30
N GLN A 127 2.06 0.74 -4.38
CA GLN A 127 2.29 0.15 -3.07
C GLN A 127 1.00 -0.02 -2.27
N VAL A 128 0.13 1.00 -2.26
CA VAL A 128 -1.18 0.91 -1.60
C VAL A 128 -2.05 -0.14 -2.29
N VAL A 129 -2.11 -0.14 -3.62
CA VAL A 129 -2.94 -1.11 -4.38
C VAL A 129 -2.46 -2.54 -4.18
N TYR A 130 -1.16 -2.83 -4.34
CA TYR A 130 -0.60 -4.17 -4.15
C TYR A 130 -0.69 -4.65 -2.71
N LEU A 131 -0.57 -3.74 -1.74
CA LEU A 131 -0.84 -4.08 -0.35
C LEU A 131 -2.28 -4.57 -0.21
N HIS A 132 -3.27 -3.86 -0.76
CA HIS A 132 -4.67 -4.29 -0.71
C HIS A 132 -4.93 -5.62 -1.44
N ARG A 133 -4.25 -5.87 -2.57
CA ARG A 133 -4.34 -7.11 -3.36
C ARG A 133 -3.59 -8.30 -2.74
N MET A 134 -2.76 -8.08 -1.72
CA MET A 134 -1.95 -9.14 -1.12
C MET A 134 -2.82 -10.24 -0.49
N ASP A 135 -2.59 -11.48 -0.89
CA ASP A 135 -3.12 -12.65 -0.21
C ASP A 135 -2.30 -12.95 1.06
N PHE A 136 -2.72 -12.34 2.17
CA PHE A 136 -2.08 -12.53 3.46
C PHE A 136 -2.18 -13.99 3.96
N ALA A 137 -3.18 -14.77 3.53
CA ALA A 137 -3.33 -16.16 3.95
C ALA A 137 -2.27 -17.04 3.28
N SER A 138 -2.10 -16.92 1.96
CA SER A 138 -1.02 -17.58 1.22
C SER A 138 0.36 -17.16 1.72
N ALA A 139 0.52 -15.90 2.12
CA ALA A 139 1.74 -15.39 2.74
C ALA A 139 1.95 -15.82 4.21
N LYS A 140 1.02 -16.58 4.81
CA LYS A 140 1.04 -16.97 6.24
C LYS A 140 1.13 -15.78 7.21
N LEU A 141 0.61 -14.63 6.80
CA LEU A 141 0.55 -13.42 7.60
C LEU A 141 -0.76 -13.39 8.42
N PRO A 142 -0.72 -13.05 9.72
CA PRO A 142 -1.93 -12.79 10.47
C PRO A 142 -2.73 -11.64 9.85
N GLN A 143 -4.05 -11.80 9.73
CA GLN A 143 -4.94 -10.74 9.20
C GLN A 143 -4.74 -9.40 9.92
N LYS A 144 -4.48 -9.44 11.24
CA LYS A 144 -4.18 -8.24 12.02
C LYS A 144 -2.94 -7.51 11.48
N ARG A 145 -1.84 -8.21 11.22
CA ARG A 145 -0.60 -7.60 10.69
C ARG A 145 -0.81 -6.98 9.32
N TYR A 146 -1.57 -7.65 8.45
CA TYR A 146 -1.98 -7.13 7.15
C TYR A 146 -2.75 -5.80 7.26
N LEU A 147 -3.76 -5.77 8.14
CA LEU A 147 -4.56 -4.56 8.37
C LEU A 147 -3.74 -3.44 9.03
N ASP A 148 -2.82 -3.79 9.93
CA ASP A 148 -1.90 -2.84 10.56
C ASP A 148 -0.94 -2.24 9.53
N ALA A 149 -0.46 -3.01 8.55
CA ALA A 149 0.38 -2.50 7.45
C ALA A 149 -0.35 -1.44 6.61
N ILE A 150 -1.62 -1.69 6.25
CA ILE A 150 -2.44 -0.68 5.54
C ILE A 150 -2.59 0.57 6.40
N ARG A 151 -2.89 0.38 7.69
CA ARG A 151 -3.05 1.48 8.63
C ARG A 151 -1.78 2.32 8.76
N ILE A 152 -0.60 1.69 8.80
CA ILE A 152 0.68 2.38 8.85
C ILE A 152 0.86 3.31 7.65
N CYS A 153 0.51 2.87 6.44
CA CYS A 153 0.55 3.74 5.26
C CYS A 153 -0.42 4.93 5.41
N LEU A 154 -1.66 4.69 5.88
CA LEU A 154 -2.65 5.74 6.16
C LEU A 154 -2.32 6.65 7.37
N GLU A 155 -1.20 6.43 8.07
CA GLU A 155 -0.74 7.24 9.20
C GLU A 155 0.52 8.04 8.87
N ASP A 156 1.08 7.84 7.68
CA ASP A 156 2.34 8.44 7.25
C ASP A 156 2.05 9.51 6.19
N ASP A 157 1.40 10.59 6.61
CA ASP A 157 0.89 11.65 5.72
C ASP A 157 1.98 12.37 4.92
N GLU A 158 3.24 12.31 5.39
CA GLU A 158 4.40 12.83 4.66
C GLU A 158 4.71 12.03 3.39
N VAL A 159 4.46 10.71 3.43
CA VAL A 159 4.70 9.80 2.31
C VAL A 159 3.41 9.56 1.55
N PHE A 160 2.38 9.06 2.22
CA PHE A 160 1.09 8.68 1.63
C PHE A 160 0.07 9.81 1.78
N THR A 161 0.34 10.92 1.11
CA THR A 161 -0.55 12.09 1.08
C THR A 161 -1.99 11.74 0.63
N ASP A 162 -2.95 12.61 0.93
CA ASP A 162 -4.36 12.49 0.49
C ASP A 162 -4.49 12.16 -1.00
N ARG A 163 -3.63 12.76 -1.84
CA ARG A 163 -3.63 12.52 -3.30
C ARG A 163 -3.21 11.09 -3.64
N VAL A 164 -2.23 10.53 -2.93
CA VAL A 164 -1.79 9.14 -3.12
C VAL A 164 -2.90 8.18 -2.71
N ILE A 165 -3.52 8.40 -1.55
CA ILE A 165 -4.62 7.56 -1.06
C ILE A 165 -5.81 7.63 -2.00
N MET A 166 -6.20 8.83 -2.43
CA MET A 166 -7.26 9.02 -3.42
C MET A 166 -6.94 8.27 -4.72
N ALA A 167 -5.73 8.41 -5.26
CA ALA A 167 -5.35 7.74 -6.51
C ALA A 167 -5.41 6.21 -6.42
N ALA A 168 -4.94 5.62 -5.31
CA ALA A 168 -5.00 4.17 -5.12
C ALA A 168 -6.44 3.66 -4.95
N LEU A 169 -7.27 4.38 -4.18
CA LEU A 169 -8.69 4.05 -4.01
C LEU A 169 -9.48 4.23 -5.32
N ASP A 170 -9.15 5.26 -6.10
CA ASP A 170 -9.75 5.52 -7.41
C ASP A 170 -9.42 4.41 -8.40
N HIS A 171 -8.15 3.99 -8.49
CA HIS A 171 -7.73 2.86 -9.32
C HIS A 171 -8.51 1.58 -8.98
N MET A 172 -8.53 1.17 -7.70
CA MET A 172 -9.21 -0.06 -7.27
C MET A 172 -10.74 -0.03 -7.50
N SER A 173 -11.38 1.14 -7.36
CA SER A 173 -12.81 1.26 -7.69
C SER A 173 -13.07 1.31 -9.19
N GLY A 174 -12.14 1.85 -9.98
CA GLY A 174 -12.19 1.81 -11.43
C GLY A 174 -12.12 0.39 -11.98
N THR A 175 -11.14 -0.41 -11.53
CA THR A 175 -11.02 -1.83 -11.92
C THR A 175 -12.23 -2.66 -11.49
N PHE A 176 -12.81 -2.34 -10.33
CA PHE A 176 -14.06 -2.94 -9.87
C PHE A 176 -15.25 -2.60 -10.77
N LEU A 177 -15.39 -1.34 -11.18
CA LEU A 177 -16.48 -0.90 -12.04
C LEU A 177 -16.40 -1.55 -13.43
N SER A 178 -15.20 -1.69 -14.00
CA SER A 178 -14.97 -2.36 -15.29
C SER A 178 -15.29 -3.86 -15.25
N GLY A 179 -15.34 -4.46 -14.05
CA GLY A 179 -15.58 -5.90 -13.86
C GLY A 179 -14.34 -6.77 -14.01
N ASP A 180 -13.15 -6.17 -14.14
CA ASP A 180 -11.89 -6.89 -14.28
C ASP A 180 -11.49 -7.61 -12.99
N GLU A 181 -11.74 -6.97 -11.83
CA GLU A 181 -11.39 -7.48 -10.51
C GLU A 181 -12.46 -7.15 -9.45
N GLY A 182 -12.61 -8.00 -8.42
CA GLY A 182 -13.43 -7.68 -7.25
C GLY A 182 -12.75 -6.67 -6.30
N LEU A 183 -13.53 -5.98 -5.47
CA LEU A 183 -12.97 -5.09 -4.45
C LEU A 183 -12.10 -5.86 -3.44
N PRO A 184 -10.89 -5.38 -3.13
CA PRO A 184 -10.05 -6.01 -2.11
C PRO A 184 -10.73 -6.08 -0.74
N LEU A 185 -10.40 -7.11 0.04
CA LEU A 185 -11.05 -7.39 1.34
C LEU A 185 -11.07 -6.18 2.28
N ALA A 186 -9.97 -5.43 2.34
CA ALA A 186 -9.84 -4.29 3.24
C ALA A 186 -10.39 -2.97 2.66
N TYR A 187 -10.88 -2.95 1.41
CA TYR A 187 -11.19 -1.72 0.68
C TYR A 187 -12.14 -0.77 1.41
N MET A 188 -13.34 -1.22 1.78
CA MET A 188 -14.28 -0.35 2.51
C MET A 188 -13.80 0.02 3.91
N ARG A 189 -13.00 -0.83 4.56
CA ARG A 189 -12.37 -0.49 5.85
C ARG A 189 -11.38 0.65 5.68
N THR A 190 -10.58 0.62 4.62
CA THR A 190 -9.65 1.69 4.26
C THR A 190 -10.40 2.99 4.04
N ILE A 191 -11.50 2.99 3.26
CA ILE A 191 -12.32 4.20 3.06
C ILE A 191 -12.84 4.76 4.38
N ILE A 192 -13.36 3.91 5.29
CA ILE A 192 -13.85 4.35 6.61
C ILE A 192 -12.72 5.00 7.44
N LEU A 193 -11.52 4.41 7.43
CA LEU A 193 -10.35 4.99 8.09
C LEU A 193 -9.96 6.32 7.42
N THR A 194 -10.00 6.38 6.10
CA THR A 194 -9.71 7.58 5.32
C THR A 194 -10.68 8.71 5.67
N CYS A 195 -11.99 8.44 5.75
CA CYS A 195 -12.98 9.43 6.19
C CYS A 195 -12.69 10.00 7.58
N SER A 196 -12.09 9.21 8.47
CA SER A 196 -11.81 9.64 9.84
C SER A 196 -10.56 10.53 9.96
N LYS A 197 -9.73 10.61 8.91
CA LYS A 197 -8.43 11.27 8.93
C LYS A 197 -8.25 12.36 7.86
N HIS A 198 -8.80 12.14 6.67
CA HIS A 198 -8.58 12.98 5.50
C HIS A 198 -9.90 13.67 5.11
N GLU A 199 -10.25 14.73 5.84
CA GLU A 199 -11.47 15.51 5.59
C GLU A 199 -11.51 16.10 4.18
N SER A 200 -10.35 16.44 3.62
CA SER A 200 -10.17 16.92 2.25
C SER A 200 -10.76 15.98 1.19
N LEU A 201 -10.83 14.67 1.49
CA LEU A 201 -11.31 13.64 0.57
C LEU A 201 -12.83 13.40 0.66
N HIS A 202 -13.51 13.97 1.66
CA HIS A 202 -14.95 13.72 1.86
C HIS A 202 -15.78 14.06 0.62
N SER A 203 -15.47 15.18 -0.05
CA SER A 203 -16.19 15.61 -1.25
C SER A 203 -16.06 14.57 -2.38
N TRP A 204 -14.84 14.12 -2.67
CA TRP A 204 -14.60 13.08 -3.66
C TRP A 204 -15.26 11.75 -3.26
N ILE A 205 -15.19 11.36 -1.98
CA ILE A 205 -15.82 10.13 -1.49
C ILE A 205 -17.34 10.17 -1.68
N CYS A 206 -18.00 11.26 -1.29
CA CYS A 206 -19.45 11.41 -1.37
C CYS A 206 -19.97 11.52 -2.81
N HIS A 207 -19.26 12.24 -3.67
CA HIS A 207 -19.78 12.62 -4.99
C HIS A 207 -19.26 11.74 -6.13
N ILE A 208 -18.14 11.05 -5.94
CA ILE A 208 -17.53 10.20 -6.98
C ILE A 208 -17.48 8.74 -6.51
N LEU A 209 -16.82 8.47 -5.38
CA LEU A 209 -16.50 7.11 -5.00
C LEU A 209 -17.74 6.29 -4.60
N LEU A 210 -18.53 6.77 -3.64
CA LEU A 210 -19.70 6.04 -3.16
C LEU A 210 -20.74 5.78 -4.27
N PRO A 211 -21.07 6.75 -5.15
CA PRO A 211 -21.89 6.51 -6.34
C PRO A 211 -21.32 5.42 -7.26
N ARG A 212 -20.01 5.49 -7.58
CA ARG A 212 -19.33 4.51 -8.44
C ARG A 212 -19.47 3.08 -7.89
N LEU A 213 -19.36 2.91 -6.58
CA LEU A 213 -19.51 1.60 -5.95
C LEU A 213 -20.94 1.06 -6.04
N ILE A 214 -21.97 1.92 -6.04
CA ILE A 214 -23.36 1.50 -6.30
C ILE A 214 -23.51 1.00 -7.74
N GLU A 215 -22.95 1.75 -8.70
CA GLU A 215 -22.96 1.38 -10.12
C GLU A 215 -22.30 0.00 -10.34
N GLY A 216 -21.14 -0.23 -9.71
CA GLY A 216 -20.45 -1.53 -9.68
C GLY A 216 -21.16 -2.60 -8.84
N LYS A 217 -22.34 -2.32 -8.29
CA LYS A 217 -23.16 -3.25 -7.49
C LYS A 217 -22.44 -3.79 -6.24
N VAL A 218 -21.76 -2.92 -5.50
CA VAL A 218 -21.09 -3.25 -4.23
C VAL A 218 -21.98 -3.99 -3.22
N TYR A 219 -23.30 -3.79 -3.32
CA TYR A 219 -24.31 -4.46 -2.49
C TYR A 219 -24.42 -5.98 -2.71
N THR A 220 -23.77 -6.53 -3.74
CA THR A 220 -23.72 -7.98 -4.00
C THR A 220 -22.76 -8.70 -3.06
N ASP A 221 -21.72 -8.03 -2.57
CA ASP A 221 -20.83 -8.52 -1.52
C ASP A 221 -21.32 -8.00 -0.16
N ARG A 222 -21.75 -8.90 0.73
CA ARG A 222 -22.28 -8.52 2.04
C ARG A 222 -21.31 -7.69 2.88
N ARG A 223 -20.01 -8.02 2.86
CA ARG A 223 -18.99 -7.33 3.67
C ARG A 223 -18.71 -5.94 3.13
N GLN A 224 -18.54 -5.82 1.82
CA GLN A 224 -18.34 -4.52 1.19
C GLN A 224 -19.60 -3.65 1.35
N TRP A 225 -20.79 -4.24 1.23
CA TRP A 225 -22.05 -3.54 1.45
C TRP A 225 -22.18 -2.97 2.87
N GLU A 226 -21.85 -3.76 3.89
CA GLU A 226 -21.85 -3.28 5.28
C GLU A 226 -20.90 -2.10 5.48
N GLY A 227 -19.71 -2.19 4.87
CA GLY A 227 -18.74 -1.09 4.86
C GLY A 227 -19.27 0.15 4.16
N TRP A 228 -19.87 -0.01 2.97
CA TRP A 228 -20.45 1.08 2.20
C TRP A 228 -21.53 1.81 3.00
N MET A 229 -22.47 1.08 3.59
CA MET A 229 -23.55 1.68 4.39
C MET A 229 -23.01 2.44 5.61
N ARG A 230 -21.97 1.91 6.27
CA ARG A 230 -21.32 2.58 7.40
C ARG A 230 -20.63 3.87 6.97
N CYS A 231 -19.88 3.85 5.86
CA CYS A 231 -19.22 5.04 5.31
C CYS A 231 -20.25 6.10 4.90
N ALA A 232 -21.29 5.71 4.15
CA ALA A 232 -22.38 6.60 3.79
C ALA A 232 -23.02 7.23 5.03
N LYS A 233 -23.29 6.44 6.08
CA LYS A 233 -23.87 6.98 7.31
C LYS A 233 -22.97 7.99 8.02
N MET A 234 -21.66 7.73 8.06
CA MET A 234 -20.69 8.63 8.68
C MET A 234 -20.67 10.00 7.99
N LEU A 235 -20.83 10.04 6.66
CA LEU A 235 -20.81 11.26 5.85
C LEU A 235 -22.21 11.80 5.52
N GLU A 236 -23.29 11.25 6.09
CA GLU A 236 -24.66 11.69 5.77
C GLU A 236 -24.93 13.09 6.34
N ASN A 237 -24.40 13.37 7.54
CA ASN A 237 -24.73 14.55 8.34
C ASN A 237 -23.52 15.46 8.63
N THR A 238 -22.49 15.46 7.78
CA THR A 238 -21.33 16.38 7.85
C THR A 238 -21.69 17.83 7.47
N GLY A 239 -22.90 18.27 7.88
CA GLY A 239 -23.68 19.39 7.36
C GLY A 239 -23.08 20.79 7.47
N ASP A 240 -21.94 20.97 8.16
CA ASP A 240 -21.28 22.27 8.26
C ASP A 240 -20.43 22.62 7.01
N ALA A 241 -20.08 21.63 6.17
CA ALA A 241 -19.23 21.82 4.99
C ALA A 241 -19.96 21.63 3.63
N GLY A 242 -21.28 21.37 3.63
CA GLY A 242 -22.05 21.12 2.40
C GLY A 242 -21.76 19.79 1.69
N VAL A 243 -20.84 18.98 2.22
CA VAL A 243 -20.50 17.65 1.72
C VAL A 243 -21.38 16.62 2.41
N SER A 244 -22.14 15.83 1.63
CA SER A 244 -23.01 14.78 2.17
C SER A 244 -23.11 13.59 1.23
N SER A 245 -23.16 12.39 1.81
CA SER A 245 -23.41 11.13 1.11
C SER A 245 -24.86 10.96 0.65
N ILE A 246 -25.76 11.91 0.94
CA ILE A 246 -27.19 11.82 0.63
C ILE A 246 -27.47 11.54 -0.84
N ASN A 247 -26.68 12.14 -1.74
CA ASN A 247 -26.83 11.93 -3.19
C ASN A 247 -26.52 10.48 -3.58
N ALA A 248 -25.48 9.87 -2.98
CA ALA A 248 -25.16 8.47 -3.20
C ALA A 248 -26.26 7.56 -2.63
N ILE A 249 -26.78 7.87 -1.43
CA ILE A 249 -27.89 7.10 -0.83
C ILE A 249 -29.15 7.15 -1.70
N GLN A 250 -29.46 8.29 -2.33
CA GLN A 250 -30.61 8.43 -3.22
C GLN A 250 -30.48 7.63 -4.53
N GLN A 251 -29.27 7.27 -4.94
CA GLN A 251 -29.01 6.44 -6.14
C GLN A 251 -29.15 4.94 -5.88
N LEU A 252 -29.37 4.52 -4.61
CA LEU A 252 -29.56 3.11 -4.29
C LEU A 252 -30.81 2.55 -4.98
N PRO A 253 -30.76 1.30 -5.50
CA PRO A 253 -31.97 0.61 -5.92
C PRO A 253 -32.94 0.44 -4.74
N GLU A 254 -34.22 0.28 -5.04
CA GLU A 254 -35.32 0.32 -4.06
C GLU A 254 -35.10 -0.62 -2.87
N GLU A 255 -34.65 -1.86 -3.13
CA GLU A 255 -34.39 -2.83 -2.09
C GLU A 255 -33.23 -2.40 -1.17
N GLN A 256 -32.12 -1.97 -1.75
CA GLN A 256 -30.95 -1.53 -0.98
C GLN A 256 -31.24 -0.25 -0.20
N LEU A 257 -32.05 0.66 -0.77
CA LEU A 257 -32.50 1.86 -0.07
C LEU A 257 -33.38 1.51 1.14
N ARG A 258 -34.29 0.54 0.98
CA ARG A 258 -35.11 0.01 2.09
C ARG A 258 -34.25 -0.60 3.18
N MET A 259 -33.27 -1.43 2.82
CA MET A 259 -32.32 -2.03 3.76
C MET A 259 -31.50 -0.97 4.51
N TYR A 260 -30.99 0.04 3.80
CA TYR A 260 -30.24 1.14 4.41
C TYR A 260 -31.08 1.89 5.44
N ARG A 261 -32.31 2.28 5.07
CA ARG A 261 -33.25 3.00 5.96
C ARG A 261 -33.68 2.18 7.16
N ALA A 262 -33.87 0.87 7.00
CA ALA A 262 -34.17 -0.02 8.11
C ALA A 262 -33.02 -0.11 9.11
N LYS A 263 -31.77 -0.10 8.62
CA LYS A 263 -30.56 -0.13 9.46
C LYS A 263 -30.25 1.21 10.13
N TYR A 264 -30.47 2.31 9.42
CA TYR A 264 -30.21 3.67 9.87
C TYR A 264 -31.48 4.53 9.74
N PRO A 265 -32.47 4.36 10.62
CA PRO A 265 -33.66 5.19 10.61
C PRO A 265 -33.29 6.66 10.82
N LYS A 266 -33.97 7.57 10.11
CA LYS A 266 -33.86 9.00 10.39
C LYS A 266 -34.32 9.22 11.82
N LYS A 267 -33.50 9.88 12.64
CA LYS A 267 -33.99 10.43 13.91
C LYS A 267 -34.93 11.58 13.55
N ASN A 268 -36.20 11.44 13.96
CA ASN A 268 -37.18 12.52 13.88
C ASN A 268 -36.72 13.74 14.67
#